data_AF-A0A2E0SV69-F1
#
_entry.id   AF-A0A2E0SV69-F1
#
_cell.length_a   1.000
_cell.length_b   1.000
_cell.length_c   1.000
_cell.angle_alpha   90.00
_cell.angle_beta   90.00
_cell.angle_gamma   90.00
#
_symmetry.space_group_name_H-M   'P 1'
#
loop_
_entity.id
_entity.type
_entity.pdbx_description
1 polymer ?
#
loop_
_entity_poly.entity_id
_entity_poly.type
_entity_poly.pdbx_seq_one_letter_code
_entity_poly.pdbx_strand_id
1 'polypeptide(L)'
;MTSPDTATRPPLTTTIRLRLRQPARRRNIELGMLLLAIAINGVALALVQIGALGRIGGTMLALGAGLGILVLAVHVALRVVAPDADPFVLPIATVLNGIGIAGITRIDIAKELVGWDASGVRQIAWSAIAIIIAFAVLLLIRNHRVLLRYRYVIGLAALILLLLPLVPGLGRPVNGAYVWISVGGLSFQPGEIGKILLAVFFAGYLVTARDSLSLVGRTIVGIRFPRARDLGPILVVWLFAMVVLIGQRDLGTSLLYFGLFLVMLYVATGRPSWIILGMLLFVGGALFLGGALAAWRIFGHVQTRFNTWLHPFDYYDGDLGANSYQLVEGMFGMAWGGLIGRGFGQG
;
A
#
# COMPACT_ATOMS: atom_id res chain seq x y z
N MET A 1 33.64 76.17 13.94
CA MET A 1 32.72 75.12 14.42
C MET A 1 31.69 74.84 13.34
N THR A 2 31.88 73.83 12.51
CA THR A 2 30.86 73.21 11.65
C THR A 2 31.24 71.75 11.47
N SER A 3 30.42 70.86 12.06
CA SER A 3 30.55 69.40 12.07
C SER A 3 30.29 68.81 10.68
N PRO A 4 31.00 67.75 10.23
CA PRO A 4 30.77 67.13 8.94
C PRO A 4 29.57 66.18 8.94
N ASP A 5 28.99 66.04 7.75
CA ASP A 5 27.87 65.17 7.37
C ASP A 5 27.93 63.75 7.97
N THR A 6 26.88 63.38 8.70
CA THR A 6 26.58 61.98 9.01
C THR A 6 25.66 61.40 7.94
N ALA A 7 26.26 60.96 6.84
CA ALA A 7 25.57 60.14 5.84
C ALA A 7 25.08 58.84 6.50
N THR A 8 23.77 58.72 6.67
CA THR A 8 23.09 57.53 7.17
C THR A 8 23.21 56.40 6.14
N ARG A 9 24.18 55.51 6.33
CA ARG A 9 24.27 54.27 5.55
C ARG A 9 23.02 53.42 5.84
N PRO A 10 22.26 52.98 4.82
CA PRO A 10 21.14 52.07 5.05
C PRO A 10 21.65 50.75 5.64
N PRO A 11 20.89 50.10 6.54
CA PRO A 11 21.31 48.85 7.16
C PRO A 11 21.52 47.76 6.10
N LEU A 12 22.62 47.02 6.21
CA LEU A 12 23.04 45.90 5.34
C LEU A 12 22.00 44.75 5.20
N THR A 13 20.88 44.85 5.89
CA THR A 13 19.82 43.83 5.96
C THR A 13 18.69 44.04 4.96
N THR A 14 18.67 45.12 4.19
CA THR A 14 17.67 45.28 3.13
C THR A 14 18.02 44.43 1.90
N THR A 15 17.22 43.39 1.71
CA THR A 15 16.93 42.66 0.45
C THR A 15 17.76 41.43 0.07
N ILE A 16 17.91 40.46 0.97
CA ILE A 16 17.94 39.06 0.50
C ILE A 16 16.52 38.70 0.05
N ARG A 17 16.18 39.02 -1.20
CA ARG A 17 15.01 38.44 -1.87
C ARG A 17 15.34 36.97 -2.14
N LEU A 18 15.03 36.09 -1.19
CA LEU A 18 14.96 34.66 -1.44
C LEU A 18 13.89 34.43 -2.52
N ARG A 19 14.29 34.43 -3.80
CA ARG A 19 13.50 33.84 -4.89
C ARG A 19 13.42 32.34 -4.57
N LEU A 20 12.40 31.95 -3.82
CA LEU A 20 11.96 30.56 -3.76
C LEU A 20 11.71 30.13 -5.20
N ARG A 21 12.64 29.36 -5.78
CA ARG A 21 12.43 28.70 -7.07
C ARG A 21 11.19 27.85 -6.90
N GLN A 22 10.07 28.32 -7.44
CA GLN A 22 8.90 27.47 -7.58
C GLN A 22 9.34 26.29 -8.46
N PRO A 23 9.19 25.04 -7.99
CA PRO A 23 9.54 23.89 -8.80
C PRO A 23 8.81 24.01 -10.13
N ALA A 24 9.54 23.87 -11.25
CA ALA A 24 8.93 23.93 -12.57
C ALA A 24 7.78 22.92 -12.63
N ARG A 25 6.61 23.33 -13.14
CA ARG A 25 5.46 22.44 -13.27
C ARG A 25 5.83 21.26 -14.18
N ARG A 26 6.18 20.11 -13.61
CA ARG A 26 6.65 18.90 -14.32
C ARG A 26 5.52 18.11 -14.98
N ARG A 27 4.34 18.71 -15.21
CA ARG A 27 3.16 18.03 -15.77
C ARG A 27 3.37 17.56 -17.21
N ASN A 28 4.21 18.23 -17.99
CA ASN A 28 4.55 17.74 -19.33
C ASN A 28 5.39 16.46 -19.28
N ILE A 29 6.25 16.32 -18.26
CA ILE A 29 7.02 15.09 -18.04
C ILE A 29 6.07 13.98 -17.60
N GLU A 30 5.15 14.25 -16.67
CA GLU A 30 4.09 13.31 -16.30
C GLU A 30 3.29 12.85 -17.52
N LEU A 31 2.83 13.77 -18.37
CA LEU A 31 2.08 13.42 -19.58
C LEU A 31 2.91 12.53 -20.52
N GLY A 32 4.17 12.88 -20.77
CA GLY A 32 5.06 12.07 -21.63
C GLY A 32 5.26 10.66 -21.07
N MET A 33 5.53 10.54 -19.77
CA MET A 33 5.68 9.24 -19.10
C MET A 33 4.36 8.47 -19.06
N LEU A 34 3.22 9.16 -18.92
CA LEU A 34 1.91 8.54 -18.87
C LEU A 34 1.51 7.98 -20.24
N LEU A 35 1.77 8.72 -21.32
CA LEU A 35 1.57 8.23 -22.69
C LEU A 35 2.45 7.02 -22.98
N LEU A 36 3.72 7.05 -22.53
CA LEU A 36 4.61 5.90 -22.60
C LEU A 36 4.05 4.71 -21.79
N ALA A 37 3.53 4.95 -20.59
CA ALA A 37 2.93 3.91 -19.75
C ALA A 37 1.72 3.25 -20.43
N ILE A 38 0.83 4.04 -21.01
CA ILE A 38 -0.34 3.56 -21.77
C ILE A 38 0.11 2.73 -22.97
N ALA A 39 1.14 3.19 -23.70
CA ALA A 39 1.70 2.46 -24.83
C ALA A 39 2.30 1.10 -24.40
N ILE A 40 3.10 1.09 -23.32
CA ILE A 40 3.68 -0.15 -22.76
C ILE A 40 2.57 -1.15 -22.40
N ASN A 41 1.52 -0.69 -21.73
CA ASN A 41 0.40 -1.54 -21.32
C ASN A 41 -0.40 -2.08 -22.51
N GLY A 42 -0.66 -1.23 -23.52
CA GLY A 42 -1.33 -1.64 -24.75
C GLY A 42 -0.52 -2.67 -25.52
N VAL A 43 0.79 -2.47 -25.64
CA VAL A 43 1.71 -3.43 -26.26
C VAL A 43 1.76 -4.73 -25.45
N ALA A 44 1.85 -4.68 -24.12
CA ALA A 44 1.84 -5.88 -23.29
C ALA A 44 0.56 -6.71 -23.49
N LEU A 45 -0.61 -6.06 -23.49
CA LEU A 45 -1.89 -6.73 -23.75
C LEU A 45 -1.99 -7.30 -25.16
N ALA A 46 -1.46 -6.60 -26.17
CA ALA A 46 -1.42 -7.09 -27.54
C ALA A 46 -0.50 -8.31 -27.68
N LEU A 47 0.71 -8.25 -27.08
CA LEU A 47 1.68 -9.33 -27.11
C LEU A 47 1.16 -10.58 -26.39
N VAL A 48 0.48 -10.44 -25.24
CA VAL A 48 -0.19 -11.57 -24.58
C VAL A 48 -1.16 -12.26 -25.52
N GLN A 49 -2.00 -11.51 -26.23
CA GLN A 49 -3.01 -12.07 -27.12
C GLN A 49 -2.39 -12.70 -28.37
N ILE A 50 -1.40 -12.05 -28.99
CA ILE A 50 -0.67 -12.63 -30.12
C ILE A 50 0.05 -13.90 -29.69
N GLY A 51 0.71 -13.89 -28.54
CA GLY A 51 1.47 -15.02 -28.03
C GLY A 51 0.58 -16.22 -27.70
N ALA A 52 -0.54 -15.98 -27.02
CA ALA A 52 -1.42 -17.06 -26.55
C ALA A 52 -2.47 -17.50 -27.58
N LEU A 53 -2.96 -16.61 -28.45
CA LEU A 53 -4.07 -16.87 -29.38
C LEU A 53 -3.69 -16.77 -30.87
N GLY A 54 -2.48 -16.29 -31.19
CA GLY A 54 -2.06 -16.02 -32.57
C GLY A 54 -2.76 -14.83 -33.23
N ARG A 55 -3.64 -14.12 -32.50
CA ARG A 55 -4.43 -12.98 -33.02
C ARG A 55 -4.74 -11.97 -31.92
N ILE A 56 -5.06 -10.75 -32.32
CA ILE A 56 -5.47 -9.68 -31.42
C ILE A 56 -6.99 -9.65 -31.31
N GLY A 57 -7.51 -9.75 -30.08
CA GLY A 57 -8.90 -9.49 -29.74
C GLY A 57 -9.14 -8.01 -29.40
N GLY A 58 -10.21 -7.43 -29.97
CA GLY A 58 -10.54 -6.02 -29.76
C GLY A 58 -10.98 -5.68 -28.34
N THR A 59 -11.65 -6.61 -27.64
CA THR A 59 -12.31 -6.32 -26.36
C THR A 59 -11.33 -5.89 -25.26
N MET A 60 -10.27 -6.68 -25.02
CA MET A 60 -9.30 -6.36 -23.97
C MET A 60 -8.51 -5.08 -24.26
N LEU A 61 -8.21 -4.81 -25.54
CA LEU A 61 -7.57 -3.56 -25.93
C LEU A 61 -8.49 -2.36 -25.76
N ALA A 62 -9.79 -2.49 -26.10
CA ALA A 62 -10.77 -1.43 -25.88
C ALA A 62 -10.95 -1.13 -24.39
N LEU A 63 -11.04 -2.17 -23.54
CA LEU A 63 -11.11 -2.01 -22.09
C LEU A 63 -9.84 -1.36 -21.51
N GLY A 64 -8.66 -1.78 -21.98
CA GLY A 64 -7.37 -1.16 -21.62
C GLY A 64 -7.27 0.31 -22.07
N ALA A 65 -7.75 0.63 -23.27
CA ALA A 65 -7.83 2.01 -23.76
C ALA A 65 -8.78 2.86 -22.91
N GLY A 66 -9.90 2.30 -22.46
CA GLY A 66 -10.81 2.93 -21.51
C GLY A 66 -10.12 3.31 -20.20
N LEU A 67 -9.29 2.43 -19.63
CA LEU A 67 -8.45 2.77 -18.47
C LEU A 67 -7.46 3.89 -18.80
N GLY A 68 -6.81 3.84 -19.98
CA GLY A 68 -5.92 4.90 -20.44
C GLY A 68 -6.59 6.28 -20.46
N ILE A 69 -7.83 6.35 -20.94
CA ILE A 69 -8.64 7.57 -20.94
C ILE A 69 -8.92 8.05 -19.51
N LEU A 70 -9.31 7.14 -18.60
CA LEU A 70 -9.57 7.50 -17.21
C LEU A 70 -8.32 8.05 -16.51
N VAL A 71 -7.15 7.45 -16.76
CA VAL A 71 -5.90 7.95 -16.18
C VAL A 71 -5.51 9.31 -16.78
N LEU A 72 -5.73 9.54 -18.08
CA LEU A 72 -5.54 10.85 -18.69
C LEU A 72 -6.48 11.90 -18.07
N ALA A 73 -7.72 11.53 -17.73
CA ALA A 73 -8.62 12.42 -17.01
C ALA A 73 -8.09 12.78 -15.61
N VAL A 74 -7.50 11.82 -14.88
CA VAL A 74 -6.81 12.10 -13.61
C VAL A 74 -5.62 13.03 -13.82
N HIS A 75 -4.82 12.84 -14.86
CA HIS A 75 -3.71 13.74 -15.20
C HIS A 75 -4.19 15.19 -15.40
N VAL A 76 -5.29 15.38 -16.14
CA VAL A 76 -5.90 16.71 -16.35
C VAL A 76 -6.34 17.30 -15.01
N ALA A 77 -6.99 16.52 -14.14
CA ALA A 77 -7.38 16.99 -12.82
C ALA A 77 -6.18 17.35 -11.93
N LEU A 78 -5.11 16.57 -11.94
CA LEU A 78 -3.86 16.89 -11.22
C LEU A 78 -3.27 18.21 -11.72
N ARG A 79 -3.31 18.46 -13.03
CA ARG A 79 -2.85 19.72 -13.64
C ARG A 79 -3.55 20.96 -13.08
N VAL A 80 -4.83 20.82 -12.72
CA VAL A 80 -5.68 21.93 -12.24
C VAL A 80 -5.67 22.01 -10.71
N VAL A 81 -5.88 20.87 -10.04
CA VAL A 81 -6.15 20.81 -8.59
C VAL A 81 -4.88 20.65 -7.76
N ALA A 82 -3.87 19.94 -8.28
CA ALA A 82 -2.63 19.65 -7.58
C ALA A 82 -1.40 19.86 -8.49
N PRO A 83 -1.16 21.10 -8.97
CA PRO A 83 -0.11 21.39 -9.95
C PRO A 83 1.30 21.06 -9.45
N ASP A 84 1.49 20.91 -8.15
CA ASP A 84 2.76 20.61 -7.46
C ASP A 84 2.89 19.14 -7.01
N ALA A 85 1.94 18.26 -7.34
CA ALA A 85 2.02 16.81 -7.06
C ALA A 85 3.28 16.14 -7.65
N ASP A 86 3.63 14.94 -7.21
CA ASP A 86 4.74 14.22 -7.83
C ASP A 86 4.34 13.75 -9.26
N PRO A 87 5.09 14.09 -10.33
CA PRO A 87 4.79 13.68 -11.70
C PRO A 87 5.04 12.19 -12.00
N PHE A 88 5.71 11.45 -11.11
CA PHE A 88 6.11 10.05 -11.35
C PHE A 88 5.09 9.02 -10.84
N VAL A 89 4.29 9.37 -9.83
CA VAL A 89 3.39 8.43 -9.16
C VAL A 89 2.33 7.85 -10.09
N LEU A 90 1.64 8.71 -10.87
CA LEU A 90 0.56 8.27 -11.75
C LEU A 90 1.08 7.38 -12.91
N PRO A 91 2.15 7.75 -13.64
CA PRO A 91 2.73 6.87 -14.67
C PRO A 91 3.22 5.53 -14.12
N ILE A 92 3.93 5.51 -12.99
CA ILE A 92 4.44 4.27 -12.39
C ILE A 92 3.28 3.33 -12.02
N ALA A 93 2.25 3.87 -11.34
CA ALA A 93 1.06 3.09 -10.99
C ALA A 93 0.36 2.53 -12.24
N THR A 94 0.31 3.31 -13.32
CA THR A 94 -0.29 2.92 -14.59
C THR A 94 0.46 1.75 -15.22
N VAL A 95 1.80 1.82 -15.31
CA VAL A 95 2.62 0.72 -15.86
C VAL A 95 2.43 -0.56 -15.04
N LEU A 96 2.57 -0.47 -13.72
CA LEU A 96 2.49 -1.64 -12.85
C LEU A 96 1.10 -2.30 -12.91
N ASN A 97 0.04 -1.49 -12.92
CA ASN A 97 -1.33 -2.00 -13.02
C ASN A 97 -1.58 -2.67 -14.38
N GLY A 98 -1.17 -2.05 -15.48
CA GLY A 98 -1.41 -2.59 -16.81
C GLY A 98 -0.58 -3.84 -17.14
N ILE A 99 0.68 -3.91 -16.71
CA ILE A 99 1.47 -5.15 -16.79
C ILE A 99 0.80 -6.26 -15.98
N GLY A 100 0.30 -5.94 -14.77
CA GLY A 100 -0.46 -6.89 -13.95
C GLY A 100 -1.72 -7.41 -14.67
N ILE A 101 -2.50 -6.52 -15.29
CA ILE A 101 -3.69 -6.89 -16.09
C ILE A 101 -3.29 -7.78 -17.28
N ALA A 102 -2.19 -7.47 -17.96
CA ALA A 102 -1.70 -8.31 -19.06
C ALA A 102 -1.33 -9.72 -18.57
N GLY A 103 -0.64 -9.84 -17.43
CA GLY A 103 -0.33 -11.13 -16.80
C GLY A 103 -1.57 -11.92 -16.42
N ILE A 104 -2.57 -11.26 -15.82
CA ILE A 104 -3.85 -11.90 -15.47
C ILE A 104 -4.60 -12.34 -16.74
N THR A 105 -4.62 -11.51 -17.77
CA THR A 105 -5.25 -11.83 -19.06
C THR A 105 -4.62 -13.07 -19.70
N ARG A 106 -3.28 -13.23 -19.60
CA ARG A 106 -2.60 -14.46 -20.05
C ARG A 106 -3.13 -15.69 -19.30
N ILE A 107 -3.33 -15.58 -17.99
CA ILE A 107 -3.86 -16.67 -17.16
C ILE A 107 -5.32 -16.97 -17.51
N ASP A 108 -6.14 -15.95 -17.74
CA ASP A 108 -7.54 -16.13 -18.13
C ASP A 108 -7.64 -16.86 -19.47
N ILE A 109 -6.81 -16.50 -20.45
CA ILE A 109 -6.76 -17.19 -21.75
C ILE A 109 -6.38 -18.66 -21.57
N ALA A 110 -5.35 -18.95 -20.77
CA ALA A 110 -4.92 -20.32 -20.50
C ALA A 110 -5.99 -21.15 -19.77
N LYS A 111 -6.88 -20.51 -19.02
CA LYS A 111 -8.01 -21.13 -18.32
C LYS A 111 -9.33 -21.04 -19.08
N GLU A 112 -9.31 -20.56 -20.32
CA GLU A 112 -10.48 -20.37 -21.18
C GLU A 112 -11.59 -19.50 -20.53
N LEU A 113 -11.21 -18.58 -19.64
CA LEU A 113 -12.14 -17.68 -18.96
C LEU A 113 -12.50 -16.50 -19.87
N VAL A 114 -13.80 -16.19 -19.96
CA VAL A 114 -14.33 -15.11 -20.79
C VAL A 114 -15.31 -14.22 -20.02
N GLY A 115 -15.58 -13.03 -20.55
CA GLY A 115 -16.57 -12.12 -19.97
C GLY A 115 -16.25 -11.74 -18.52
N TRP A 116 -17.27 -11.76 -17.65
CA TRP A 116 -17.11 -11.41 -16.22
C TRP A 116 -16.41 -12.49 -15.39
N ASP A 117 -16.29 -13.72 -15.92
CA ASP A 117 -15.60 -14.80 -15.24
C ASP A 117 -14.07 -14.67 -15.35
N ALA A 118 -13.60 -13.99 -16.41
CA ALA A 118 -12.21 -13.61 -16.60
C ALA A 118 -11.77 -12.60 -15.52
N SER A 119 -10.71 -12.97 -14.79
CA SER A 119 -10.20 -12.16 -13.68
C SER A 119 -9.60 -10.84 -14.16
N GLY A 120 -9.06 -10.79 -15.38
CA GLY A 120 -8.52 -9.61 -16.03
C GLY A 120 -9.60 -8.58 -16.36
N VAL A 121 -10.80 -9.04 -16.79
CA VAL A 121 -11.95 -8.15 -17.00
C VAL A 121 -12.39 -7.55 -15.67
N ARG A 122 -12.53 -8.38 -14.63
CA ARG A 122 -12.83 -7.90 -13.27
C ARG A 122 -11.76 -6.94 -12.75
N GLN A 123 -10.48 -7.23 -13.02
CA GLN A 123 -9.37 -6.38 -12.60
C GLN A 123 -9.43 -5.01 -13.29
N ILE A 124 -9.79 -4.96 -14.58
CA ILE A 124 -10.01 -3.70 -15.28
C ILE A 124 -11.17 -2.92 -14.64
N ALA A 125 -12.28 -3.58 -14.32
CA ALA A 125 -13.41 -2.94 -13.65
C ALA A 125 -13.00 -2.37 -12.27
N TRP A 126 -12.27 -3.15 -11.47
CA TRP A 126 -11.76 -2.68 -10.17
C TRP A 126 -10.73 -1.55 -10.31
N SER A 127 -9.84 -1.60 -11.31
CA SER A 127 -8.93 -0.51 -11.63
C SER A 127 -9.69 0.77 -12.00
N ALA A 128 -10.74 0.67 -12.82
CA ALA A 128 -11.58 1.80 -13.18
C ALA A 128 -12.25 2.42 -11.95
N ILE A 129 -12.83 1.60 -11.07
CA ILE A 129 -13.42 2.04 -9.81
C ILE A 129 -12.37 2.72 -8.93
N ALA A 130 -11.18 2.14 -8.79
CA ALA A 130 -10.09 2.70 -8.01
C ALA A 130 -9.62 4.06 -8.56
N ILE A 131 -9.53 4.21 -9.88
CA ILE A 131 -9.18 5.47 -10.55
C ILE A 131 -10.27 6.53 -10.30
N ILE A 132 -11.54 6.16 -10.37
CA ILE A 132 -12.66 7.07 -10.07
C ILE A 132 -12.63 7.51 -8.61
N ILE A 133 -12.36 6.59 -7.67
CA ILE A 133 -12.23 6.92 -6.25
C ILE A 133 -11.02 7.85 -6.04
N ALA A 134 -9.87 7.56 -6.65
CA ALA A 134 -8.69 8.42 -6.56
C ALA A 134 -8.96 9.83 -7.12
N PHE A 135 -9.66 9.92 -8.25
CA PHE A 135 -10.12 11.17 -8.83
C PHE A 135 -11.04 11.93 -7.86
N ALA A 136 -12.03 11.25 -7.27
CA ALA A 136 -12.95 11.85 -6.29
C ALA A 136 -12.20 12.35 -5.04
N VAL A 137 -11.28 11.56 -4.50
CA VAL A 137 -10.45 11.95 -3.34
C VAL A 137 -9.61 13.19 -3.65
N LEU A 138 -9.02 13.28 -4.84
CA LEU A 138 -8.27 14.46 -5.29
C LEU A 138 -9.14 15.72 -5.30
N LEU A 139 -10.40 15.62 -5.74
CA LEU A 139 -11.32 16.75 -5.79
C LEU A 139 -11.88 17.13 -4.42
N LEU A 140 -12.20 16.14 -3.58
CA LEU A 140 -12.87 16.33 -2.29
C LEU A 140 -11.91 16.72 -1.17
N ILE A 141 -10.70 16.12 -1.13
CA ILE A 141 -9.72 16.35 -0.06
C ILE A 141 -8.65 17.35 -0.53
N ARG A 142 -9.05 18.61 -0.70
CA ARG A 142 -8.10 19.68 -1.09
C ARG A 142 -7.09 20.04 0.01
N ASN A 143 -7.49 19.89 1.28
CA ASN A 143 -6.61 20.16 2.41
C ASN A 143 -6.53 18.95 3.34
N HIS A 144 -5.45 18.17 3.19
CA HIS A 144 -5.18 16.99 4.01
C HIS A 144 -5.12 17.30 5.51
N ARG A 145 -4.84 18.55 5.92
CA ARG A 145 -4.81 18.94 7.34
C ARG A 145 -6.18 18.88 8.00
N VAL A 146 -7.28 18.91 7.23
CA VAL A 146 -8.64 18.72 7.76
C VAL A 146 -8.77 17.35 8.43
N LEU A 147 -8.08 16.32 7.92
CA LEU A 147 -8.09 14.98 8.48
C LEU A 147 -7.54 14.94 9.92
N LEU A 148 -6.62 15.85 10.28
CA LEU A 148 -6.06 15.96 11.62
C LEU A 148 -7.12 16.28 12.67
N ARG A 149 -8.12 17.10 12.31
CA ARG A 149 -9.24 17.46 13.20
C ARG A 149 -10.06 16.24 13.60
N TYR A 150 -10.17 15.27 12.70
CA TYR A 150 -11.00 14.07 12.88
C TYR A 150 -10.20 12.83 13.24
N ARG A 151 -8.93 12.96 13.64
CA ARG A 151 -8.02 11.81 13.88
C ARG A 151 -8.62 10.71 14.76
N TYR A 152 -9.32 11.04 15.85
CA TYR A 152 -9.90 10.04 16.74
C TYR A 152 -11.12 9.34 16.13
N VAL A 153 -11.93 10.08 15.36
CA VAL A 153 -13.06 9.50 14.61
C VAL A 153 -12.53 8.58 13.52
N ILE A 154 -11.47 8.98 12.82
CA ILE A 154 -10.77 8.17 11.81
C ILE A 154 -10.16 6.92 12.45
N GLY A 155 -9.51 7.06 13.60
CA GLY A 155 -8.95 5.93 14.35
C GLY A 155 -10.02 4.94 14.80
N LEU A 156 -11.14 5.44 15.35
CA LEU A 156 -12.28 4.61 15.70
C LEU A 156 -12.87 3.91 14.48
N ALA A 157 -13.05 4.61 13.36
CA ALA A 157 -13.53 4.02 12.11
C ALA A 157 -12.57 2.90 11.63
N ALA A 158 -11.26 3.10 11.76
CA ALA A 158 -10.27 2.07 11.44
C ALA A 158 -10.45 0.81 12.30
N LEU A 159 -10.64 0.99 13.61
CA LEU A 159 -10.88 -0.13 14.54
C LEU A 159 -12.19 -0.86 14.24
N ILE A 160 -13.26 -0.12 13.91
CA ILE A 160 -14.54 -0.71 13.50
C ILE A 160 -14.34 -1.55 12.23
N LEU A 161 -13.66 -1.02 11.21
CA LEU A 161 -13.38 -1.78 9.99
C LEU A 161 -12.58 -3.04 10.27
N LEU A 162 -11.58 -3.00 11.17
CA LEU A 162 -10.84 -4.18 11.58
C LEU A 162 -11.71 -5.21 12.32
N LEU A 163 -12.74 -4.79 13.04
CA LEU A 163 -13.64 -5.71 13.73
C LEU A 163 -14.65 -6.37 12.79
N LEU A 164 -15.02 -5.72 11.67
CA LEU A 164 -16.08 -6.23 10.78
C LEU A 164 -15.91 -7.69 10.36
N PRO A 165 -14.72 -8.16 9.93
CA PRO A 165 -14.53 -9.57 9.55
C PRO A 165 -14.71 -10.58 10.70
N LEU A 166 -14.63 -10.14 11.96
CA LEU A 166 -14.84 -10.99 13.13
C LEU A 166 -16.31 -11.08 13.55
N VAL A 167 -17.18 -10.22 13.00
CA VAL A 167 -18.61 -10.20 13.33
C VAL A 167 -19.28 -11.46 12.75
N PRO A 168 -19.93 -12.29 13.57
CA PRO A 168 -20.67 -13.46 13.11
C PRO A 168 -21.70 -13.08 12.05
N GLY A 169 -21.73 -13.82 10.93
CA GLY A 169 -22.64 -13.58 9.81
C GLY A 169 -22.13 -12.59 8.75
N LEU A 170 -21.13 -11.75 9.06
CA LEU A 170 -20.51 -10.84 8.08
C LEU A 170 -19.18 -11.39 7.54
N GLY A 171 -18.33 -11.90 8.44
CA GLY A 171 -17.04 -12.48 8.08
C GLY A 171 -17.17 -13.86 7.47
N ARG A 172 -16.30 -14.18 6.50
CA ARG A 172 -16.13 -15.54 5.97
C ARG A 172 -14.69 -15.99 6.13
N PRO A 173 -14.44 -17.20 6.70
CA PRO A 173 -13.09 -17.73 6.77
C PRO A 173 -12.60 -18.07 5.35
N VAL A 174 -11.48 -17.47 4.94
CA VAL A 174 -10.79 -17.78 3.69
C VAL A 174 -9.41 -18.28 4.07
N ASN A 175 -9.06 -19.52 3.69
CA ASN A 175 -7.80 -20.16 4.06
C ASN A 175 -7.51 -20.14 5.58
N GLY A 176 -8.55 -20.24 6.41
CA GLY A 176 -8.44 -20.24 7.88
C GLY A 176 -8.41 -18.86 8.55
N ALA A 177 -8.42 -17.76 7.78
CA ALA A 177 -8.37 -16.39 8.29
C ALA A 177 -9.69 -15.63 8.07
N TYR A 178 -10.09 -14.82 9.05
CA TYR A 178 -11.29 -13.98 9.04
C TYR A 178 -10.93 -12.56 8.64
N VAL A 179 -10.72 -12.34 7.35
CA VAL A 179 -10.21 -11.07 6.81
C VAL A 179 -11.18 -10.41 5.83
N TRP A 180 -12.02 -11.23 5.19
CA TRP A 180 -12.92 -10.82 4.13
C TRP A 180 -14.35 -10.71 4.62
N ILE A 181 -15.07 -9.73 4.09
CA ILE A 181 -16.52 -9.68 4.16
C ILE A 181 -17.12 -9.73 2.75
N SER A 182 -18.33 -10.27 2.64
CA SER A 182 -19.05 -10.36 1.37
C SER A 182 -20.39 -9.66 1.46
N VAL A 183 -20.65 -8.74 0.54
CA VAL A 183 -21.88 -7.96 0.45
C VAL A 183 -22.35 -7.98 -1.01
N GLY A 184 -23.56 -8.50 -1.25
CA GLY A 184 -24.16 -8.50 -2.59
C GLY A 184 -23.34 -9.22 -3.67
N GLY A 185 -22.61 -10.28 -3.30
CA GLY A 185 -21.75 -11.05 -4.22
C GLY A 185 -20.36 -10.44 -4.46
N LEU A 186 -20.09 -9.24 -3.95
CA LEU A 186 -18.74 -8.65 -3.95
C LEU A 186 -18.03 -9.00 -2.63
N SER A 187 -16.74 -9.30 -2.71
CA SER A 187 -15.88 -9.46 -1.53
C SER A 187 -14.96 -8.25 -1.41
N PHE A 188 -14.76 -7.79 -0.17
CA PHE A 188 -13.74 -6.79 0.12
C PHE A 188 -13.08 -7.07 1.45
N GLN A 189 -11.85 -6.56 1.61
CA GLN A 189 -11.08 -6.63 2.84
C GLN A 189 -11.16 -5.29 3.56
N PRO A 190 -12.00 -5.15 4.62
CA PRO A 190 -12.11 -3.89 5.37
C PRO A 190 -10.76 -3.42 5.93
N GLY A 191 -9.89 -4.37 6.26
CA GLY A 191 -8.54 -4.12 6.74
C GLY A 191 -7.64 -3.38 5.75
N GLU A 192 -7.94 -3.31 4.45
CA GLU A 192 -7.14 -2.47 3.56
C GLU A 192 -7.44 -0.99 3.77
N ILE A 193 -8.72 -0.63 3.91
CA ILE A 193 -9.14 0.73 4.25
C ILE A 193 -8.72 1.08 5.68
N GLY A 194 -8.89 0.14 6.63
CA GLY A 194 -8.47 0.31 8.03
C GLY A 194 -6.99 0.69 8.16
N LYS A 195 -6.12 0.19 7.27
CA LYS A 195 -4.67 0.47 7.27
C LYS A 195 -4.39 1.92 6.95
N ILE A 196 -5.09 2.46 5.94
CA ILE A 196 -5.01 3.87 5.54
C ILE A 196 -5.52 4.75 6.68
N LEU A 197 -6.68 4.41 7.27
CA LEU A 197 -7.26 5.18 8.37
C LEU A 197 -6.36 5.18 9.62
N LEU A 198 -5.76 4.04 9.98
CA LEU A 198 -4.78 3.98 11.06
C LEU A 198 -3.54 4.82 10.76
N ALA A 199 -3.03 4.79 9.52
CA ALA A 199 -1.90 5.64 9.13
C ALA A 199 -2.24 7.13 9.33
N VAL A 200 -3.45 7.56 8.94
CA VAL A 200 -3.93 8.93 9.14
C VAL A 200 -4.09 9.26 10.63
N PHE A 201 -4.63 8.35 11.43
CA PHE A 201 -4.72 8.51 12.88
C PHE A 201 -3.34 8.65 13.53
N PHE A 202 -2.41 7.75 13.22
CA PHE A 202 -1.04 7.80 13.73
C PHE A 202 -0.34 9.09 13.31
N ALA A 203 -0.43 9.49 12.04
CA ALA A 203 0.11 10.75 11.56
C ALA A 203 -0.46 11.93 12.35
N GLY A 204 -1.79 11.99 12.50
CA GLY A 204 -2.46 13.08 13.18
C GLY A 204 -2.23 13.13 14.68
N TYR A 205 -2.03 11.99 15.33
CA TYR A 205 -1.66 11.92 16.73
C TYR A 205 -0.19 12.36 16.92
N LEU A 206 0.73 11.77 16.16
CA LEU A 206 2.17 11.99 16.28
C LEU A 206 2.59 13.42 15.92
N VAL A 207 1.93 14.07 14.96
CA VAL A 207 2.22 15.48 14.60
C VAL A 207 1.89 16.43 15.75
N THR A 208 0.77 16.23 16.45
CA THR A 208 0.39 17.11 17.58
C THR A 208 1.16 16.76 18.85
N ALA A 209 1.49 15.48 19.05
CA ALA A 209 2.30 15.03 20.17
C ALA A 209 3.82 15.18 19.91
N ARG A 210 4.24 15.73 18.76
CA ARG A 210 5.65 15.78 18.35
C ARG A 210 6.53 16.49 19.37
N ASP A 211 6.04 17.59 19.93
CA ASP A 211 6.80 18.39 20.89
C ASP A 211 6.91 17.65 22.24
N SER A 212 5.86 16.97 22.71
CA SER A 212 5.92 16.17 23.95
C SER A 212 6.70 14.85 23.79
N LEU A 213 6.69 14.25 22.59
CA LEU A 213 7.45 13.04 22.26
C LEU A 213 8.94 13.33 22.02
N SER A 214 9.29 14.53 21.56
CA SER A 214 10.68 14.97 21.40
C SER A 214 11.28 15.50 22.71
N LEU A 215 10.47 16.10 23.59
CA LEU A 215 10.87 16.59 24.91
C LEU A 215 10.94 15.46 25.95
N VAL A 216 12.18 15.04 26.24
CA VAL A 216 12.68 14.52 27.53
C VAL A 216 11.79 13.48 28.25
N GLY A 217 12.19 12.21 28.13
CA GLY A 217 11.75 11.15 29.03
C GLY A 217 12.92 10.33 29.59
N ARG A 218 12.63 9.31 30.40
CA ARG A 218 13.61 8.55 31.17
C ARG A 218 14.48 7.68 30.24
N THR A 219 15.79 7.68 30.48
CA THR A 219 16.71 6.73 29.83
C THR A 219 16.68 5.42 30.61
N ILE A 220 16.27 4.34 29.95
CA ILE A 220 16.30 2.98 30.50
C ILE A 220 17.18 2.15 29.57
N VAL A 221 18.26 1.57 30.09
CA VAL A 221 19.22 0.73 29.32
C VAL A 221 19.74 1.45 28.06
N GLY A 222 20.17 2.71 28.20
CA GLY A 222 20.69 3.51 27.07
C GLY A 222 19.65 3.97 26.03
N ILE A 223 18.40 3.53 26.14
CA ILE A 223 17.28 3.93 25.27
C ILE A 223 16.45 4.98 25.98
N ARG A 224 16.25 6.14 25.33
CA ARG A 224 15.46 7.25 25.89
C ARG A 224 13.99 7.09 25.54
N PHE A 225 13.17 6.69 26.51
CA PHE A 225 11.73 6.50 26.36
C PHE A 225 10.98 7.81 26.65
N PRO A 226 10.01 8.23 25.80
CA PRO A 226 9.09 9.31 26.09
C PRO A 226 8.20 9.00 27.28
N ARG A 227 7.51 10.02 27.79
CA ARG A 227 6.56 9.84 28.90
C ARG A 227 5.41 8.94 28.44
N ALA A 228 5.05 7.97 29.28
CA ALA A 228 3.97 6.99 28.99
C ALA A 228 2.63 7.66 28.67
N ARG A 229 2.36 8.84 29.24
CA ARG A 229 1.13 9.63 28.98
C ARG A 229 1.03 10.12 27.53
N ASP A 230 2.16 10.39 26.88
CA ASP A 230 2.19 10.87 25.49
C ASP A 230 2.03 9.72 24.49
N LEU A 231 2.51 8.51 24.85
CA LEU A 231 2.39 7.30 24.03
C LEU A 231 1.13 6.49 24.32
N GLY A 232 0.43 6.73 25.43
CA GLY A 232 -0.70 5.92 25.88
C GLY A 232 -1.79 5.72 24.82
N PRO A 233 -2.44 6.79 24.31
CA PRO A 233 -3.52 6.66 23.34
C PRO A 233 -3.11 5.96 22.04
N ILE A 234 -1.90 6.23 21.52
CA ILE A 234 -1.43 5.60 20.29
C ILE A 234 -1.11 4.11 20.51
N LEU A 235 -0.51 3.76 21.65
CA LEU A 235 -0.25 2.37 22.03
C LEU A 235 -1.54 1.59 22.29
N VAL A 236 -2.57 2.20 22.87
CA VAL A 236 -3.87 1.56 23.08
C VAL A 236 -4.52 1.21 21.75
N VAL A 237 -4.60 2.16 20.82
CA VAL A 237 -5.19 1.90 19.49
C VAL A 237 -4.36 0.86 18.73
N TRP A 238 -3.04 0.95 18.77
CA TRP A 238 -2.16 -0.03 18.14
C TRP A 238 -2.30 -1.43 18.75
N LEU A 239 -2.27 -1.55 20.07
CA LEU A 239 -2.39 -2.84 20.76
C LEU A 239 -3.76 -3.46 20.50
N PHE A 240 -4.83 -2.66 20.53
CA PHE A 240 -6.16 -3.11 20.16
C PHE A 240 -6.21 -3.63 18.73
N ALA A 241 -5.65 -2.88 17.76
CA ALA A 241 -5.56 -3.32 16.37
C ALA A 241 -4.77 -4.63 16.24
N MET A 242 -3.66 -4.80 16.97
CA MET A 242 -2.88 -6.04 16.99
C MET A 242 -3.68 -7.22 17.55
N VAL A 243 -4.40 -7.04 18.66
CA VAL A 243 -5.25 -8.09 19.23
C VAL A 243 -6.33 -8.51 18.25
N VAL A 244 -6.99 -7.55 17.59
CA VAL A 244 -8.01 -7.83 16.57
C VAL A 244 -7.42 -8.59 15.39
N LEU A 245 -6.28 -8.15 14.84
CA LEU A 245 -5.63 -8.79 13.69
C LEU A 245 -5.10 -10.20 14.01
N ILE A 246 -4.58 -10.43 15.22
CA ILE A 246 -4.24 -11.77 15.70
C ILE A 246 -5.51 -12.64 15.79
N GLY A 247 -6.62 -12.05 16.26
CA GLY A 247 -7.94 -12.70 16.27
C GLY A 247 -8.45 -13.08 14.88
N GLN A 248 -8.11 -12.30 13.85
CA GLN A 248 -8.40 -12.63 12.44
C GLN A 248 -7.58 -13.80 11.90
N ARG A 249 -6.54 -14.24 12.63
CA ARG A 249 -5.60 -15.31 12.24
C ARG A 249 -4.82 -14.99 10.96
N ASP A 250 -4.58 -13.70 10.72
CA ASP A 250 -3.75 -13.23 9.60
C ASP A 250 -2.46 -12.59 10.11
N LEU A 251 -1.41 -13.41 10.19
CA LEU A 251 -0.08 -12.98 10.61
C LEU A 251 0.57 -12.02 9.62
N GLY A 252 0.26 -12.14 8.33
CA GLY A 252 0.81 -11.28 7.28
C GLY A 252 0.29 -9.85 7.43
N THR A 253 -1.02 -9.69 7.53
CA THR A 253 -1.63 -8.37 7.77
C THR A 253 -1.21 -7.79 9.12
N SER A 254 -1.14 -8.62 10.17
CA SER A 254 -0.62 -8.20 11.48
C SER A 254 0.79 -7.60 11.38
N LEU A 255 1.69 -8.27 10.64
CA LEU A 255 3.06 -7.80 10.42
C LEU A 255 3.11 -6.46 9.65
N LEU A 256 2.27 -6.29 8.63
CA LEU A 256 2.19 -5.03 7.88
C LEU A 256 1.73 -3.87 8.76
N TYR A 257 0.74 -4.09 9.62
CA TYR A 257 0.25 -3.07 10.55
C TYR A 257 1.25 -2.76 11.67
N PHE A 258 1.97 -3.79 12.14
CA PHE A 258 3.09 -3.64 13.07
C PHE A 258 4.18 -2.76 12.45
N GLY A 259 4.62 -3.09 11.24
CA GLY A 259 5.63 -2.33 10.49
C GLY A 259 5.19 -0.89 10.21
N LEU A 260 3.92 -0.70 9.82
CA LEU A 260 3.34 0.64 9.63
C LEU A 260 3.48 1.49 10.90
N PHE A 261 3.13 0.95 12.06
CA PHE A 261 3.27 1.66 13.33
C PHE A 261 4.72 2.04 13.63
N LEU A 262 5.66 1.11 13.46
CA LEU A 262 7.09 1.36 13.69
C LEU A 262 7.64 2.43 12.75
N VAL A 263 7.30 2.37 11.46
CA VAL A 263 7.72 3.36 10.46
C VAL A 263 7.16 4.73 10.82
N MET A 264 5.87 4.82 11.18
CA MET A 264 5.25 6.09 11.58
C MET A 264 5.92 6.67 12.82
N LEU A 265 6.24 5.83 13.82
CA LEU A 265 6.93 6.26 15.03
C LEU A 265 8.35 6.74 14.74
N TYR A 266 9.08 6.02 13.89
CA TYR A 266 10.41 6.42 13.44
C TYR A 266 10.39 7.75 12.69
N VAL A 267 9.50 7.91 11.71
CA VAL A 267 9.37 9.14 10.91
C VAL A 267 8.99 10.34 11.80
N ALA A 268 8.11 10.14 12.78
CA ALA A 268 7.70 11.21 13.68
C ALA A 268 8.78 11.64 14.67
N THR A 269 9.54 10.67 15.20
CA THR A 269 10.51 10.91 16.29
C THR A 269 11.95 11.10 15.80
N GLY A 270 12.27 10.64 14.59
CA GLY A 270 13.63 10.61 14.03
C GLY A 270 14.59 9.66 14.75
N ARG A 271 14.10 8.76 15.62
CA ARG A 271 14.95 7.91 16.48
C ARG A 271 14.94 6.45 16.02
N PRO A 272 16.08 5.91 15.56
CA PRO A 272 16.15 4.51 15.12
C PRO A 272 15.96 3.51 16.26
N SER A 273 16.13 3.94 17.52
CA SER A 273 15.91 3.11 18.71
C SER A 273 14.51 2.48 18.75
N TRP A 274 13.50 3.13 18.18
CA TRP A 274 12.15 2.57 18.10
C TRP A 274 12.02 1.40 17.15
N ILE A 275 12.73 1.46 16.01
CA ILE A 275 12.78 0.35 15.07
C ILE A 275 13.50 -0.82 15.74
N ILE A 276 14.64 -0.56 16.38
CA ILE A 276 15.41 -1.59 17.09
C ILE A 276 14.55 -2.25 18.18
N LEU A 277 13.89 -1.45 19.02
CA LEU A 277 13.01 -1.96 20.07
C LEU A 277 11.83 -2.76 19.50
N GLY A 278 11.22 -2.26 18.42
CA GLY A 278 10.13 -2.97 17.73
C GLY A 278 10.60 -4.31 17.17
N MET A 279 11.75 -4.35 16.51
CA MET A 279 12.35 -5.58 16.00
C MET A 279 12.70 -6.55 17.14
N LEU A 280 13.24 -6.06 18.25
CA LEU A 280 13.50 -6.87 19.44
C LEU A 280 12.21 -7.40 20.07
N LEU A 281 11.14 -6.62 20.12
CA LEU A 281 9.84 -7.07 20.62
C LEU A 281 9.23 -8.12 19.69
N PHE A 282 9.35 -7.93 18.38
CA PHE A 282 8.84 -8.87 17.39
C PHE A 282 9.61 -10.20 17.44
N VAL A 283 10.94 -10.14 17.34
CA VAL A 283 11.82 -11.31 17.39
C VAL A 283 11.79 -11.96 18.78
N GLY A 284 11.78 -11.16 19.84
CA GLY A 284 11.66 -11.63 21.22
C GLY A 284 10.30 -12.28 21.50
N GLY A 285 9.21 -11.69 21.01
CA GLY A 285 7.89 -12.29 21.08
C GLY A 285 7.79 -13.61 20.30
N ALA A 286 8.37 -13.64 19.10
CA ALA A 286 8.39 -14.84 18.26
C ALA A 286 9.28 -15.96 18.83
N LEU A 287 10.49 -15.64 19.28
CA LEU A 287 11.49 -16.62 19.72
C LEU A 287 11.46 -16.88 21.23
N PHE A 288 11.57 -15.84 22.05
CA PHE A 288 11.72 -15.97 23.51
C PHE A 288 10.40 -16.25 24.23
N LEU A 289 9.29 -15.66 23.79
CA LEU A 289 7.96 -15.95 24.35
C LEU A 289 7.29 -17.16 23.67
N GLY A 290 8.03 -17.88 22.82
CA GLY A 290 7.52 -19.04 22.09
C GLY A 290 6.41 -18.69 21.08
N GLY A 291 6.23 -17.42 20.69
CA GLY A 291 5.15 -16.99 19.81
C GLY A 291 5.14 -17.70 18.45
N ALA A 292 6.30 -18.02 17.89
CA ALA A 292 6.42 -18.78 16.64
C ALA A 292 6.00 -20.25 16.84
N LEU A 293 6.43 -20.89 17.93
CA LEU A 293 6.04 -22.26 18.25
C LEU A 293 4.55 -22.33 18.61
N ALA A 294 4.04 -21.35 19.35
CA ALA A 294 2.63 -21.21 19.69
C ALA A 294 1.80 -20.99 18.42
N ALA A 295 2.20 -20.08 17.53
CA ALA A 295 1.50 -19.88 16.26
C ALA A 295 1.50 -21.16 15.40
N TRP A 296 2.62 -21.87 15.32
CA TRP A 296 2.72 -23.14 14.59
C TRP A 296 1.82 -24.23 15.17
N ARG A 297 1.66 -24.31 16.50
CA ARG A 297 0.79 -25.30 17.16
C ARG A 297 -0.69 -24.92 17.19
N ILE A 298 -1.00 -23.64 17.35
CA ILE A 298 -2.36 -23.13 17.54
C ILE A 298 -3.07 -22.95 16.20
N PHE A 299 -2.35 -22.50 15.18
CA PHE A 299 -2.93 -22.21 13.87
C PHE A 299 -2.50 -23.28 12.86
N GLY A 300 -3.34 -24.30 12.65
CA GLY A 300 -3.04 -25.39 11.72
C GLY A 300 -2.64 -24.92 10.32
N HIS A 301 -3.24 -23.82 9.82
CA HIS A 301 -2.87 -23.25 8.52
C HIS A 301 -1.42 -22.73 8.48
N VAL A 302 -0.84 -22.32 9.61
CA VAL A 302 0.56 -21.86 9.68
C VAL A 302 1.49 -23.04 9.46
N GLN A 303 1.26 -24.15 10.16
CA GLN A 303 2.02 -25.39 9.95
C GLN A 303 1.97 -25.84 8.49
N THR A 304 0.78 -25.83 7.90
CA THR A 304 0.61 -26.22 6.50
C THR A 304 1.43 -25.30 5.58
N ARG A 305 1.37 -23.98 5.75
CA ARG A 305 2.15 -23.03 4.94
C ARG A 305 3.65 -23.23 5.06
N PHE A 306 4.17 -23.54 6.26
CA PHE A 306 5.58 -23.85 6.46
C PHE A 306 5.99 -25.14 5.74
N ASN A 307 5.18 -26.19 5.85
CA ASN A 307 5.46 -27.46 5.18
C ASN A 307 5.39 -27.32 3.65
N THR A 308 4.37 -26.64 3.14
CA THR A 308 4.21 -26.30 1.72
C THR A 308 5.38 -25.46 1.19
N TRP A 309 5.96 -24.58 2.02
CA TRP A 309 7.11 -23.78 1.61
C TRP A 309 8.42 -24.58 1.59
N LEU A 310 8.63 -25.47 2.57
CA LEU A 310 9.84 -26.30 2.65
C LEU A 310 9.83 -27.43 1.61
N HIS A 311 8.67 -28.00 1.33
CA HIS A 311 8.49 -29.14 0.44
C HIS A 311 7.47 -28.81 -0.67
N PRO A 312 7.71 -27.79 -1.51
CA PRO A 312 6.69 -27.27 -2.41
C PRO A 312 6.23 -28.31 -3.44
N PHE A 313 7.11 -29.15 -3.97
CA PHE A 313 6.72 -30.14 -4.96
C PHE A 313 5.80 -31.24 -4.40
N ASP A 314 5.89 -31.55 -3.11
CA ASP A 314 5.04 -32.55 -2.45
C ASP A 314 3.58 -32.08 -2.35
N TYR A 315 3.35 -30.77 -2.43
CA TYR A 315 2.02 -30.16 -2.29
C TYR A 315 1.57 -29.37 -3.53
N TYR A 316 2.11 -29.69 -4.71
CA TYR A 316 1.81 -28.98 -5.97
C TYR A 316 0.30 -28.82 -6.21
N ASP A 317 -0.43 -29.94 -6.15
CA ASP A 317 -1.88 -30.00 -6.30
C ASP A 317 -2.60 -30.25 -4.98
N GLY A 318 -2.01 -29.80 -3.86
CA GLY A 318 -2.62 -29.95 -2.54
C GLY A 318 -3.92 -29.15 -2.38
N ASP A 319 -4.70 -29.49 -1.35
CA ASP A 319 -5.95 -28.78 -1.01
C ASP A 319 -5.75 -27.29 -0.65
N LEU A 320 -6.86 -26.55 -0.62
CA LEU A 320 -6.96 -25.13 -0.24
C LEU A 320 -6.44 -24.88 1.20
N GLY A 321 -5.11 -24.78 1.32
CA GLY A 321 -4.40 -24.67 2.60
C GLY A 321 -2.97 -25.22 2.52
N ALA A 322 -2.79 -26.30 1.76
CA ALA A 322 -1.51 -26.95 1.50
C ALA A 322 -0.98 -26.71 0.08
N ASN A 323 -1.78 -26.18 -0.82
CA ASN A 323 -1.41 -25.96 -2.21
C ASN A 323 -0.17 -25.05 -2.40
N SER A 324 0.83 -25.53 -3.14
CA SER A 324 2.04 -24.78 -3.55
C SER A 324 2.03 -24.36 -5.02
N TYR A 325 0.93 -24.53 -5.75
CA TYR A 325 0.79 -24.31 -7.19
C TYR A 325 1.49 -23.03 -7.67
N GLN A 326 1.20 -21.88 -7.03
CA GLN A 326 1.79 -20.60 -7.43
C GLN A 326 3.31 -20.55 -7.27
N LEU A 327 3.85 -21.20 -6.24
CA LEU A 327 5.28 -21.25 -5.97
C LEU A 327 5.97 -22.12 -7.01
N VAL A 328 5.44 -23.32 -7.25
CA VAL A 328 6.01 -24.28 -8.20
C VAL A 328 5.87 -23.80 -9.65
N GLU A 329 4.73 -23.23 -10.03
CA GLU A 329 4.54 -22.60 -11.36
C GLU A 329 5.51 -21.43 -11.57
N GLY A 330 5.79 -20.64 -10.52
CA GLY A 330 6.82 -19.61 -10.57
C GLY A 330 8.22 -20.22 -10.84
N MET A 331 8.53 -21.36 -10.22
CA MET A 331 9.80 -22.08 -10.45
C MET A 331 9.87 -22.67 -11.86
N PHE A 332 8.80 -23.27 -12.37
CA PHE A 332 8.72 -23.75 -13.75
C PHE A 332 8.86 -22.60 -14.75
N GLY A 333 8.17 -21.48 -14.52
CA GLY A 333 8.28 -20.27 -15.32
C GLY A 333 9.70 -19.71 -15.37
N MET A 334 10.41 -19.67 -14.23
CA MET A 334 11.82 -19.26 -14.19
C MET A 334 12.74 -20.26 -14.91
N ALA A 335 12.53 -21.56 -14.72
CA ALA A 335 13.33 -22.60 -15.37
C ALA A 335 13.15 -22.59 -16.90
N TRP A 336 11.93 -22.38 -17.38
CA TRP A 336 11.61 -22.39 -18.81
C TRP A 336 11.88 -21.04 -19.50
N GLY A 337 11.71 -19.95 -18.77
CA GLY A 337 11.86 -18.57 -19.25
C GLY A 337 13.27 -18.01 -19.17
N GLY A 338 14.14 -18.56 -18.32
CA GLY A 338 15.46 -17.99 -18.04
C GLY A 338 15.38 -16.55 -17.47
N LEU A 339 16.50 -15.83 -17.50
CA LEU A 339 16.60 -14.49 -16.88
C LEU A 339 15.74 -13.42 -17.59
N ILE A 340 15.59 -13.54 -18.91
CA ILE A 340 14.91 -12.54 -19.75
C ILE A 340 13.43 -12.88 -20.02
N GLY A 341 13.00 -14.09 -19.66
CA GLY A 341 11.68 -14.61 -20.01
C GLY A 341 11.55 -14.95 -21.50
N ARG A 342 10.39 -15.51 -21.86
CA ARG A 342 10.08 -15.94 -23.23
C ARG A 342 9.20 -14.95 -24.00
N GLY A 343 8.88 -13.82 -23.36
CA GLY A 343 7.95 -12.83 -23.86
C GLY A 343 6.52 -13.06 -23.36
N PHE A 344 5.72 -12.00 -23.45
CA PHE A 344 4.32 -12.01 -23.03
C PHE A 344 3.50 -13.00 -23.86
N GLY A 345 2.72 -13.85 -23.18
CA GLY A 345 1.86 -14.85 -23.82
C GLY A 345 2.57 -16.11 -24.30
N GLN A 346 3.88 -16.25 -24.06
CA GLN A 346 4.67 -17.39 -24.55
C GLN A 346 5.13 -18.35 -23.45
N GLY A 347 5.10 -17.94 -22.19
CA GLY A 347 5.39 -18.81 -21.03
C GLY A 347 4.15 -19.08 -20.22
#